data_AF-A0A954N4Q1-F1
#
_entry.id   AF-A0A954N4Q1-F1
#
_cell.length_a   1.000
_cell.length_b   1.000
_cell.length_c   1.000
_cell.angle_alpha   90.00
_cell.angle_beta   90.00
_cell.angle_gamma   90.00
#
_symmetry.space_group_name_H-M   'P 1'
#
loop_
_entity.id
_entity.type
_entity.pdbx_description
1 polymer ?
#
loop_
_entity_poly.entity_id
_entity_poly.type
_entity_poly.pdbx_seq_one_letter_code
_entity_poly.pdbx_strand_id
1 'polypeptide(L)'
;YGKLSHRSIEEVLAGTRAEVNEGKKNPADFALWKGSKEGEPSWPSPWGPGRPGWHIECSAMCMKHLGETLDIHGGGLDLMFPHHENELAQSESCTGKPFSRYWLHNGLMQAGKSSGKVGGDHSRHGDLVADQASQEANKIAGSKGAASVKDLFKQHQPETIRFFLLSTHYRSPIDFSEENLTQTGKSIEGFYRLFETYQRLSGKDYYQLPVAKQRSETAEFSGEPASFLAELHQFRERFLEAMDDDFNTGGAVGVLFELRKSLNGFINDQKLDSSGKGNSAALEALTKGMTLLRELSILIGVFENPLAKEETQDNDLVDGLMQLIMEIRADARASKNFPLSDKIRDQLKGLKIVIEDRPSGTSWKKV
;
A
#
# COMPACT_ATOMS: atom_id res chain seq x y z
N TYR A 1 4.36 35.27 1.06
CA TYR A 1 4.57 34.31 2.15
C TYR A 1 3.21 33.92 2.71
N GLY A 2 2.94 32.63 2.89
CA GLY A 2 1.63 32.10 3.34
C GLY A 2 0.69 31.65 2.21
N LYS A 3 1.17 31.63 0.96
CA LYS A 3 0.31 31.39 -0.21
C LYS A 3 -0.02 29.90 -0.42
N LEU A 4 0.86 29.00 0.03
CA LEU A 4 0.65 27.56 -0.09
C LEU A 4 -0.29 27.05 1.02
N SER A 5 -0.06 27.52 2.23
CA SER A 5 -0.84 27.17 3.42
C SER A 5 -2.14 27.95 3.58
N HIS A 6 -2.38 28.97 2.75
CA HIS A 6 -3.47 29.93 2.87
C HIS A 6 -3.54 30.64 4.23
N ARG A 7 -2.40 30.77 4.91
CA ARG A 7 -2.29 31.45 6.21
C ARG A 7 -1.82 32.89 6.02
N SER A 8 -2.50 33.84 6.66
CA SER A 8 -2.03 35.21 6.76
C SER A 8 -0.81 35.31 7.67
N ILE A 9 0.00 36.36 7.48
CA ILE A 9 1.14 36.65 8.36
C ILE A 9 0.66 36.89 9.81
N GLU A 10 -0.52 37.49 9.99
CA GLU A 10 -1.12 37.74 11.31
C GLU A 10 -1.45 36.44 12.04
N GLU A 11 -2.05 35.46 11.36
CA GLU A 11 -2.33 34.13 11.92
C GLU A 11 -1.05 33.37 12.26
N VAL A 12 -0.02 33.48 11.42
CA VAL A 12 1.31 32.90 11.69
C VAL A 12 1.89 33.50 12.97
N LEU A 13 1.82 34.82 13.12
CA LEU A 13 2.35 35.53 14.29
C LEU A 13 1.57 35.23 15.58
N ALA A 14 0.25 35.09 15.49
CA ALA A 14 -0.61 34.70 16.63
C ALA A 14 -0.33 33.27 17.14
N GLY A 15 0.06 32.34 16.25
CA GLY A 15 0.37 30.96 16.59
C GLY A 15 1.78 30.75 17.15
N THR A 16 2.73 31.63 16.84
CA THR A 16 4.05 31.64 17.47
C THR A 16 3.95 32.02 18.95
N ARG A 17 4.00 31.02 19.85
CA ARG A 17 4.34 31.24 21.27
C ARG A 17 5.73 31.88 21.31
N ALA A 18 5.80 33.21 21.30
CA ALA A 18 7.03 33.96 21.16
C ALA A 18 7.83 33.91 22.48
N GLU A 19 8.82 33.03 22.55
CA GLU A 19 10.10 33.47 23.12
C GLU A 19 10.69 34.43 22.09
N VAL A 20 10.70 35.73 22.42
CA VAL A 20 11.25 36.78 21.56
C VAL A 20 12.73 36.49 21.37
N ASN A 21 13.09 35.94 20.21
CA ASN A 21 14.48 35.84 19.82
C ASN A 21 14.93 37.22 19.32
N GLU A 22 15.65 37.96 20.17
CA GLU A 22 16.13 39.32 19.90
C GLU A 22 16.98 39.44 18.62
N GLY A 23 17.50 38.32 18.09
CA GLY A 23 18.25 38.29 16.84
C GLY A 23 17.42 38.33 15.56
N LYS A 24 16.07 38.27 15.64
CA LYS A 24 15.17 38.32 14.48
C LYS A 24 14.53 39.70 14.34
N LYS A 25 14.37 40.17 13.10
CA LYS A 25 13.65 41.44 12.83
C LYS A 25 12.14 41.22 12.87
N ASN A 26 11.68 40.05 12.44
CA ASN A 26 10.29 39.61 12.50
C ASN A 26 10.21 38.22 13.17
N PRO A 27 9.23 37.96 14.07
CA PRO A 27 9.09 36.65 14.70
C PRO A 27 8.93 35.47 13.71
N ALA A 28 8.37 35.73 12.53
CA ALA A 28 8.23 34.76 11.45
C ALA A 28 9.54 34.47 10.68
N ASP A 29 10.62 35.22 10.92
CA ASP A 29 11.91 35.00 10.27
C ASP A 29 12.42 33.57 10.58
N PHE A 30 12.93 32.88 9.56
CA PHE A 30 13.52 31.55 9.68
C PHE A 30 14.97 31.55 9.22
N ALA A 31 15.78 30.67 9.83
CA ALA A 31 17.21 30.63 9.56
C ALA A 31 17.52 29.96 8.21
N LEU A 32 18.33 30.64 7.39
CA LEU A 32 18.95 30.04 6.19
C LEU A 32 20.27 29.35 6.55
N TRP A 33 21.07 29.99 7.40
CA TRP A 33 22.33 29.46 7.92
C TRP A 33 22.35 29.64 9.44
N LYS A 34 22.78 28.59 10.16
CA LYS A 34 22.90 28.61 11.62
C LYS A 34 24.37 28.47 11.99
N GLY A 35 24.89 29.40 12.79
CA GLY A 35 26.21 29.22 13.40
C GLY A 35 26.24 27.95 14.25
N SER A 36 27.31 27.17 14.12
CA SER A 36 27.48 25.93 14.88
C SER A 36 28.24 26.21 16.19
N LYS A 37 27.83 25.55 17.27
CA LYS A 37 28.58 25.55 18.54
C LYS A 37 29.79 24.60 18.42
N GLU A 38 30.73 24.74 19.36
CA GLU A 38 31.86 23.81 19.46
C GLU A 38 31.36 22.37 19.63
N GLY A 39 31.94 21.45 18.85
CA GLY A 39 31.56 20.04 18.84
C GLY A 39 30.33 19.70 17.97
N GLU A 40 29.61 20.67 17.41
CA GLU A 40 28.55 20.42 16.43
C GLU A 40 29.13 20.32 14.99
N PRO A 41 28.49 19.53 14.09
CA PRO A 41 28.84 19.56 12.67
C PRO A 41 28.83 20.97 12.08
N SER A 42 29.86 21.31 11.31
CA SER A 42 30.10 22.67 10.84
C SER A 42 30.87 22.69 9.51
N TRP A 43 30.56 23.67 8.67
CA TRP A 43 31.21 23.95 7.39
C TRP A 43 31.60 25.43 7.30
N PRO A 44 32.70 25.77 6.60
CA PRO A 44 33.06 27.16 6.35
C PRO A 44 32.05 27.84 5.44
N SER A 45 31.73 29.11 5.71
CA SER A 45 30.85 29.94 4.88
C SER A 45 31.25 31.42 4.97
N PRO A 46 30.72 32.30 4.09
CA PRO A 46 30.92 33.75 4.18
C PRO A 46 30.42 34.37 5.50
N TRP A 47 29.57 33.68 6.25
CA TRP A 47 29.02 34.13 7.54
C TRP A 47 29.69 33.42 8.74
N GLY A 48 30.82 32.75 8.51
CA GLY A 48 31.53 31.96 9.51
C GLY A 48 31.12 30.48 9.53
N PRO A 49 31.75 29.68 10.40
CA PRO A 49 31.47 28.25 10.54
C PRO A 49 30.04 28.00 10.99
N GLY A 50 29.31 27.13 10.28
CA GLY A 50 27.93 26.80 10.63
C GLY A 50 27.36 25.65 9.81
N ARG A 51 26.03 25.57 9.79
CA ARG A 51 25.27 24.52 9.10
C ARG A 51 24.00 25.09 8.48
N PRO A 52 23.46 24.45 7.43
CA PRO A 52 22.22 24.89 6.83
C PRO A 52 21.04 24.87 7.83
N GLY A 53 20.10 25.79 7.62
CA GLY A 53 18.78 25.71 8.22
C GLY A 53 17.94 24.62 7.55
N TRP A 54 17.03 24.01 8.30
CA TRP A 54 16.21 22.88 7.83
C TRP A 54 15.56 23.09 6.45
N HIS A 55 15.05 24.29 6.17
CA HIS A 55 14.32 24.58 4.93
C HIS A 55 15.24 24.81 3.72
N ILE A 56 16.43 25.40 3.90
CA ILE A 56 17.27 25.83 2.76
C ILE A 56 17.87 24.63 2.01
N GLU A 57 18.00 23.49 2.69
CA GLU A 57 18.54 22.26 2.12
C GLU A 57 17.71 21.80 0.93
N CYS A 58 16.39 21.69 1.11
CA CYS A 58 15.46 21.24 0.07
C CYS A 58 15.43 22.20 -1.11
N SER A 59 15.25 23.51 -0.87
CA SER A 59 15.30 24.55 -1.92
C SER A 59 16.57 24.48 -2.78
N ALA A 60 17.74 24.44 -2.13
CA ALA A 60 19.02 24.43 -2.83
C ALA A 60 19.24 23.15 -3.63
N MET A 61 18.92 21.98 -3.06
CA MET A 61 19.09 20.69 -3.74
C MET A 61 18.11 20.52 -4.89
N CYS A 62 16.83 20.84 -4.69
CA CYS A 62 15.82 20.76 -5.74
C CYS A 62 16.19 21.63 -6.93
N MET A 63 16.55 22.90 -6.71
CA MET A 63 16.94 23.80 -7.81
C MET A 63 18.18 23.32 -8.56
N LYS A 64 19.17 22.76 -7.85
CA LYS A 64 20.38 22.23 -8.47
C LYS A 64 20.10 21.04 -9.39
N HIS A 65 19.20 20.15 -8.99
CA HIS A 65 19.00 18.86 -9.68
C HIS A 65 17.84 18.87 -10.67
N LEU A 66 16.81 19.67 -10.42
CA LEU A 66 15.55 19.65 -11.16
C LEU A 66 15.23 20.98 -11.86
N GLY A 67 16.04 22.02 -11.60
CA GLY A 67 15.86 23.36 -12.15
C GLY A 67 15.01 24.27 -11.26
N GLU A 68 14.84 25.51 -11.70
CA GLU A 68 14.23 26.59 -10.91
C GLU A 68 12.70 26.43 -10.73
N THR A 69 12.06 25.60 -11.55
CA THR A 69 10.63 25.27 -11.47
C THR A 69 10.44 23.76 -11.60
N LEU A 70 9.87 23.16 -10.57
CA LEU A 70 9.50 21.75 -10.49
C LEU A 70 8.11 21.51 -11.11
N ASP A 71 7.87 20.30 -11.61
CA ASP A 71 6.53 19.88 -11.98
C ASP A 71 5.70 19.50 -10.75
N ILE A 72 6.22 18.61 -9.90
CA ILE A 72 5.54 18.10 -8.70
C ILE A 72 6.49 18.19 -7.51
N HIS A 73 6.01 18.71 -6.38
CA HIS A 73 6.70 18.69 -5.10
C HIS A 73 5.78 18.09 -4.04
N GLY A 74 6.25 17.04 -3.34
CA GLY A 74 5.42 16.26 -2.42
C GLY A 74 5.94 16.22 -0.98
N GLY A 75 5.07 15.92 -0.03
CA GLY A 75 5.45 15.69 1.38
C GLY A 75 4.27 15.40 2.29
N GLY A 76 4.52 15.18 3.58
CA GLY A 76 3.46 15.07 4.58
C GLY A 76 2.68 16.37 4.72
N LEU A 77 1.40 16.30 5.07
CA LEU A 77 0.56 17.48 5.31
C LEU A 77 1.17 18.46 6.34
N ASP A 78 1.89 17.94 7.33
CA ASP A 78 2.59 18.74 8.34
C ASP A 78 3.84 19.46 7.83
N LEU A 79 4.31 19.13 6.62
CA LEU A 79 5.37 19.88 5.94
C LEU A 79 4.83 21.09 5.19
N MET A 80 3.52 21.16 4.91
CA MET A 80 2.92 22.32 4.21
C MET A 80 3.30 23.64 4.90
N PHE A 81 3.22 23.67 6.22
CA PHE A 81 3.68 24.79 7.03
C PHE A 81 4.46 24.31 8.26
N PRO A 82 5.63 24.90 8.57
CA PRO A 82 6.27 26.00 7.85
C PRO A 82 7.19 25.54 6.71
N HIS A 83 7.42 24.24 6.52
CA HIS A 83 8.55 23.75 5.71
C HIS A 83 8.44 24.12 4.23
N HIS A 84 7.41 23.65 3.53
CA HIS A 84 7.21 23.91 2.09
C HIS A 84 6.91 25.40 1.82
N GLU A 85 6.21 26.08 2.73
CA GLU A 85 6.01 27.53 2.64
C GLU A 85 7.34 28.31 2.66
N ASN A 86 8.29 27.87 3.50
CA ASN A 86 9.63 28.45 3.56
C ASN A 86 10.47 28.11 2.32
N GLU A 87 10.36 26.89 1.79
CA GLU A 87 11.04 26.51 0.55
C GLU A 87 10.57 27.36 -0.64
N LEU A 88 9.26 27.56 -0.73
CA LEU A 88 8.65 28.42 -1.72
C LEU A 88 9.17 29.85 -1.56
N ALA A 89 9.16 30.39 -0.34
CA ALA A 89 9.64 31.74 -0.07
C ALA A 89 11.12 31.92 -0.46
N GLN A 90 11.98 30.94 -0.16
CA GLN A 90 13.39 30.97 -0.54
C GLN A 90 13.59 30.91 -2.06
N SER A 91 12.95 29.94 -2.71
CA SER A 91 13.19 29.62 -4.11
C SER A 91 12.62 30.69 -5.04
N GLU A 92 11.39 31.14 -4.79
CA GLU A 92 10.75 32.17 -5.62
C GLU A 92 11.36 33.56 -5.40
N SER A 93 11.81 33.89 -4.19
CA SER A 93 12.51 35.16 -3.95
C SER A 93 13.90 35.19 -4.60
N CYS A 94 14.55 34.02 -4.71
CA CYS A 94 15.86 33.89 -5.35
C CYS A 94 15.76 33.98 -6.88
N THR A 95 14.72 33.35 -7.47
CA THR A 95 14.62 33.13 -8.93
C THR A 95 13.61 34.04 -9.63
N GLY A 96 12.61 34.57 -8.92
CA GLY A 96 11.46 35.26 -9.49
C GLY A 96 10.49 34.36 -10.26
N LYS A 97 10.64 33.03 -10.19
CA LYS A 97 9.82 32.03 -10.91
C LYS A 97 8.96 31.22 -9.95
N PRO A 98 7.83 30.65 -10.39
CA PRO A 98 7.09 29.66 -9.59
C PRO A 98 7.99 28.47 -9.23
N PHE A 99 8.04 28.08 -7.96
CA PHE A 99 8.94 26.99 -7.53
C PHE A 99 8.41 25.60 -7.91
N SER A 100 7.11 25.33 -7.75
CA SER A 100 6.48 24.07 -8.18
C SER A 100 5.12 24.35 -8.82
N ARG A 101 4.78 23.59 -9.88
CA ARG A 101 3.47 23.66 -10.55
C ARG A 101 2.38 22.96 -9.73
N TYR A 102 2.69 21.80 -9.15
CA TYR A 102 1.79 21.02 -8.33
C TYR A 102 2.42 20.70 -6.96
N TRP A 103 1.61 20.82 -5.92
CA TRP A 103 1.98 20.46 -4.55
C TRP A 103 1.09 19.30 -4.09
N LEU A 104 1.71 18.21 -3.65
CA LEU A 104 1.01 17.01 -3.22
C LEU A 104 1.31 16.74 -1.74
N HIS A 105 0.28 16.84 -0.91
CA HIS A 105 0.42 16.60 0.53
C HIS A 105 -0.37 15.37 0.96
N ASN A 106 0.30 14.38 1.55
CA ASN A 106 -0.38 13.18 2.05
C ASN A 106 -0.98 13.40 3.44
N GLY A 107 -2.15 12.79 3.68
CA GLY A 107 -2.83 12.77 4.96
C GLY A 107 -2.01 12.09 6.04
N LEU A 108 -2.35 12.37 7.30
CA LEU A 108 -1.60 11.90 8.46
C LEU A 108 -2.15 10.59 8.99
N MET A 109 -1.28 9.72 9.51
CA MET A 109 -1.70 8.52 10.24
C MET A 109 -2.22 8.88 11.63
N GLN A 110 -3.37 8.32 12.00
CA GLN A 110 -4.02 8.53 13.29
C GLN A 110 -4.16 7.20 14.05
N ALA A 111 -4.10 7.25 15.38
CA ALA A 111 -4.36 6.07 16.20
C ALA A 111 -5.88 5.81 16.26
N GLY A 112 -6.33 4.63 15.84
CA GLY A 112 -7.75 4.28 15.60
C GLY A 112 -8.71 4.32 16.81
N LYS A 113 -8.28 4.76 18.01
CA LYS A 113 -9.16 5.04 19.16
C LYS A 113 -9.54 6.52 19.29
N SER A 114 -8.96 7.38 18.46
CA SER A 114 -9.15 8.83 18.49
C SER A 114 -10.22 9.30 17.49
N SER A 115 -10.69 8.41 16.62
CA SER A 115 -11.70 8.72 15.62
C SER A 115 -13.10 8.67 16.24
N GLY A 116 -13.58 9.83 16.70
CA GLY A 116 -15.00 10.13 16.55
C GLY A 116 -15.34 9.95 15.07
N LYS A 117 -16.54 9.44 14.74
CA LYS A 117 -16.99 9.17 13.36
C LYS A 117 -16.59 10.29 12.39
N VAL A 118 -15.46 10.14 11.69
CA VAL A 118 -15.13 10.95 10.51
C VAL A 118 -15.58 10.15 9.30
N GLY A 119 -16.88 9.87 9.25
CA GLY A 119 -17.57 9.68 7.99
C GLY A 119 -17.81 11.07 7.42
N GLY A 120 -16.77 11.67 6.85
CA GLY A 120 -16.88 12.91 6.10
C GLY A 120 -17.35 12.56 4.70
N ASP A 121 -18.45 13.19 4.28
CA ASP A 121 -19.03 13.11 2.95
C ASP A 121 -17.92 13.27 1.88
N HIS A 122 -17.76 12.28 1.01
CA HIS A 122 -16.78 12.36 -0.08
C HIS A 122 -17.30 13.38 -1.10
N SER A 123 -16.75 14.60 -1.09
CA SER A 123 -16.92 15.46 -2.25
C SER A 123 -16.19 14.80 -3.42
N ARG A 124 -16.78 14.88 -4.62
CA ARG A 124 -16.31 14.28 -5.88
C ARG A 124 -14.92 14.77 -6.36
N HIS A 125 -14.21 15.54 -5.53
CA HIS A 125 -12.94 16.21 -5.82
C HIS A 125 -11.84 15.94 -4.77
N GLY A 126 -12.07 15.03 -3.80
CA GLY A 126 -11.05 14.68 -2.81
C GLY A 126 -10.67 15.81 -1.85
N ASP A 127 -11.37 16.95 -1.92
CA ASP A 127 -11.18 18.09 -1.04
C ASP A 127 -11.76 17.77 0.33
N LEU A 128 -10.98 17.03 1.11
CA LEU A 128 -11.13 17.02 2.54
C LEU A 128 -10.70 18.40 3.05
N VAL A 129 -11.67 19.22 3.47
CA VAL A 129 -11.43 20.17 4.56
C VAL A 129 -11.47 19.39 5.88
N ALA A 130 -10.68 18.31 5.97
CA ALA A 130 -10.31 17.79 7.27
C ALA A 130 -9.38 18.85 7.85
N ASP A 131 -9.86 19.57 8.86
CA ASP A 131 -9.09 20.62 9.53
C ASP A 131 -7.67 20.13 9.77
N GLN A 132 -6.70 20.75 9.08
CA GLN A 132 -5.28 20.39 9.16
C GLN A 132 -4.85 20.34 10.63
N ALA A 133 -5.35 21.25 11.46
CA ALA A 133 -5.05 21.28 12.89
C ALA A 133 -5.60 20.03 13.62
N SER A 134 -6.77 19.53 13.22
CA SER A 134 -7.33 18.29 13.76
C SER A 134 -6.49 17.06 13.40
N GLN A 135 -6.05 16.95 12.15
CA GLN A 135 -5.15 15.87 11.74
C GLN A 135 -3.80 15.95 12.46
N GLU A 136 -3.22 17.14 12.56
CA GLU A 136 -1.94 17.36 13.25
C GLU A 136 -2.02 17.04 14.75
N ALA A 137 -3.16 17.34 15.39
CA ALA A 137 -3.38 17.05 16.81
C ALA A 137 -3.50 15.54 17.11
N ASN A 138 -4.11 14.79 16.19
CA ASN A 138 -4.37 13.35 16.36
C ASN A 138 -3.34 12.46 15.66
N LYS A 139 -2.31 13.06 15.03
CA LYS A 139 -1.27 12.31 14.32
C LYS A 139 -0.47 11.44 15.28
N ILE A 140 -0.04 10.28 14.80
CA ILE A 140 0.95 9.48 15.50
C ILE A 140 2.30 10.20 15.36
N ALA A 141 2.64 11.03 16.35
CA ALA A 141 3.89 11.80 16.39
C ALA A 141 4.92 11.16 17.35
N GLY A 142 6.14 10.99 16.85
CA GLY A 142 7.32 10.65 17.66
C GLY A 142 7.50 9.16 17.99
N SER A 143 8.70 8.83 18.45
CA SER A 143 9.18 7.47 18.77
C SER A 143 8.52 6.79 19.98
N LYS A 144 7.46 7.38 20.56
CA LYS A 144 6.74 6.82 21.72
C LYS A 144 5.33 6.28 21.38
N GLY A 145 4.84 6.46 20.15
CA GLY A 145 3.48 6.04 19.76
C GLY A 145 3.38 5.15 18.52
N ALA A 146 4.42 5.09 17.69
CA ALA A 146 4.48 4.20 16.53
C ALA A 146 5.42 3.03 16.80
N ALA A 147 4.95 1.79 16.61
CA ALA A 147 5.86 0.68 16.38
C ALA A 147 6.74 1.04 15.18
N SER A 148 8.05 0.77 15.25
CA SER A 148 8.88 0.98 14.08
C SER A 148 8.37 0.10 12.94
N VAL A 149 8.55 0.52 11.68
CA VAL A 149 8.20 -0.32 10.52
C VAL A 149 8.85 -1.71 10.63
N LYS A 150 10.05 -1.78 11.23
CA LYS A 150 10.75 -3.03 11.51
C LYS A 150 10.00 -3.92 12.51
N ASP A 151 9.35 -3.35 13.51
CA ASP A 151 8.55 -4.11 14.48
C ASP A 151 7.22 -4.57 13.90
N LEU A 152 6.63 -3.78 12.99
CA LEU A 152 5.45 -4.19 12.23
C LEU A 152 5.77 -5.36 11.30
N PHE A 153 6.93 -5.36 10.63
CA PHE A 153 7.37 -6.47 9.78
C PHE A 153 7.65 -7.78 10.53
N LYS A 154 7.78 -7.75 11.87
CA LYS A 154 7.87 -8.98 12.67
C LYS A 154 6.51 -9.66 12.86
N GLN A 155 5.42 -8.93 12.66
CA GLN A 155 4.06 -9.38 12.97
C GLN A 155 3.19 -9.48 11.71
N HIS A 156 3.45 -8.64 10.72
CA HIS A 156 2.69 -8.54 9.49
C HIS A 156 3.63 -8.63 8.29
N GLN A 157 3.16 -9.28 7.22
CA GLN A 157 3.88 -9.29 5.95
C GLN A 157 4.04 -7.85 5.43
N PRO A 158 5.20 -7.48 4.86
CA PRO A 158 5.40 -6.13 4.31
C PRO A 158 4.33 -5.73 3.30
N GLU A 159 3.87 -6.68 2.47
CA GLU A 159 2.81 -6.47 1.50
C GLU A 159 1.45 -6.16 2.17
N THR A 160 1.15 -6.74 3.33
CA THR A 160 -0.06 -6.39 4.11
C THR A 160 -0.06 -4.91 4.50
N ILE A 161 1.08 -4.41 4.97
CA ILE A 161 1.21 -3.00 5.39
C ILE A 161 1.09 -2.09 4.16
N ARG A 162 1.73 -2.44 3.04
CA ARG A 162 1.60 -1.69 1.79
C ARG A 162 0.15 -1.65 1.31
N PHE A 163 -0.52 -2.79 1.26
CA PHE A 163 -1.91 -2.89 0.83
C PHE A 163 -2.85 -2.09 1.74
N PHE A 164 -2.60 -2.10 3.06
CA PHE A 164 -3.33 -1.28 4.03
C PHE A 164 -3.21 0.22 3.72
N LEU A 165 -1.99 0.72 3.45
CA LEU A 165 -1.77 2.12 3.11
C LEU A 165 -2.45 2.52 1.79
N LEU A 166 -2.47 1.61 0.80
CA LEU A 166 -3.09 1.86 -0.51
C LEU A 166 -4.62 1.81 -0.48
N SER A 167 -5.21 1.21 0.54
CA SER A 167 -6.68 1.04 0.67
C SER A 167 -7.40 2.36 0.96
N THR A 168 -6.66 3.42 1.29
CA THR A 168 -7.18 4.76 1.57
C THR A 168 -6.52 5.77 0.62
N HIS A 169 -7.28 6.77 0.15
CA HIS A 169 -6.75 7.85 -0.69
C HIS A 169 -5.58 8.56 0.01
N TYR A 170 -4.50 8.89 -0.72
CA TYR A 170 -3.28 9.42 -0.10
C TYR A 170 -3.48 10.75 0.66
N ARG A 171 -4.46 11.57 0.26
CA ARG A 171 -4.86 12.83 0.93
C ARG A 171 -5.70 12.62 2.19
N SER A 172 -6.23 11.42 2.41
CA SER A 172 -7.10 11.12 3.55
C SER A 172 -6.30 10.69 4.77
N PRO A 173 -6.80 10.96 6.00
CA PRO A 173 -6.26 10.37 7.21
C PRO A 173 -6.27 8.84 7.13
N ILE A 174 -5.21 8.21 7.63
CA ILE A 174 -5.13 6.75 7.72
C ILE A 174 -5.33 6.33 9.17
N ASP A 175 -6.44 5.64 9.45
CA ASP A 175 -6.74 5.09 10.76
C ASP A 175 -5.95 3.81 11.01
N PHE A 176 -4.82 3.97 11.69
CA PHE A 176 -3.94 2.87 12.06
C PHE A 176 -4.45 2.13 13.30
N SER A 177 -4.69 0.83 13.14
CA SER A 177 -4.95 -0.10 14.23
C SER A 177 -4.47 -1.51 13.87
N GLU A 178 -4.07 -2.29 14.87
CA GLU A 178 -3.71 -3.72 14.68
C GLU A 178 -4.89 -4.53 14.11
N GLU A 179 -6.12 -4.14 14.45
CA GLU A 179 -7.34 -4.75 13.92
C GLU A 179 -7.47 -4.51 12.40
N ASN A 180 -7.28 -3.28 11.94
CA ASN A 180 -7.35 -2.93 10.52
C ASN A 180 -6.25 -3.63 9.72
N LEU A 181 -5.03 -3.69 10.26
CA LEU A 181 -3.91 -4.42 9.64
C LEU A 181 -4.21 -5.93 9.54
N THR A 182 -4.70 -6.53 10.62
CA THR A 182 -5.08 -7.95 10.65
C THR A 182 -6.19 -8.25 9.65
N GLN A 183 -7.20 -7.38 9.56
CA GLN A 183 -8.29 -7.53 8.61
C GLN A 183 -7.81 -7.39 7.16
N THR A 184 -6.88 -6.46 6.91
CA THR A 184 -6.23 -6.31 5.61
C THR A 184 -5.48 -7.60 5.24
N GLY A 185 -4.70 -8.15 6.17
CA GLY A 185 -3.99 -9.43 5.98
C GLY A 185 -4.91 -10.56 5.55
N LYS A 186 -6.02 -10.75 6.27
CA LYS A 186 -7.05 -11.75 5.91
C LYS A 186 -7.67 -11.50 4.54
N SER A 187 -7.84 -10.23 4.15
CA SER A 187 -8.44 -9.90 2.86
C SER A 187 -7.52 -10.24 1.68
N ILE A 188 -6.20 -10.03 1.84
CA ILE A 188 -5.20 -10.30 0.80
C ILE A 188 -4.91 -11.80 0.63
N GLU A 189 -5.10 -12.63 1.67
CA GLU A 189 -5.03 -14.10 1.56
C GLU A 189 -5.87 -14.64 0.41
N GLY A 190 -7.01 -14.00 0.16
CA GLY A 190 -7.91 -14.41 -0.90
C GLY A 190 -7.33 -14.26 -2.31
N PHE A 191 -6.38 -13.36 -2.53
CA PHE A 191 -5.64 -13.24 -3.80
C PHE A 191 -4.63 -14.39 -3.94
N TYR A 192 -3.84 -14.68 -2.90
CA TYR A 192 -2.91 -15.81 -2.96
C TYR A 192 -3.60 -17.15 -3.20
N ARG A 193 -4.77 -17.39 -2.58
CA ARG A 193 -5.58 -18.58 -2.87
C ARG A 193 -6.06 -18.65 -4.31
N LEU A 194 -6.35 -17.50 -4.93
CA LEU A 194 -6.68 -17.43 -6.36
C LEU A 194 -5.44 -17.75 -7.21
N PHE A 195 -4.25 -17.27 -6.84
CA PHE A 195 -2.99 -17.56 -7.54
C PHE A 195 -2.66 -19.06 -7.48
N GLU A 196 -2.78 -19.68 -6.31
CA GLU A 196 -2.62 -21.13 -6.11
C GLU A 196 -3.63 -21.93 -6.94
N THR A 197 -4.90 -21.48 -6.95
CA THR A 197 -5.95 -22.10 -7.75
C THR A 197 -5.63 -22.00 -9.24
N TYR A 198 -5.20 -20.83 -9.70
CA TYR A 198 -4.77 -20.64 -11.08
C TYR A 198 -3.60 -21.55 -11.46
N GLN A 199 -2.59 -21.66 -10.60
CA GLN A 199 -1.45 -22.56 -10.83
C GLN A 199 -1.89 -24.02 -10.93
N ARG A 200 -2.79 -24.47 -10.05
CA ARG A 200 -3.34 -25.83 -10.08
C ARG A 200 -4.14 -26.11 -11.36
N LEU A 201 -4.93 -25.14 -11.82
CA LEU A 201 -5.79 -25.30 -13.00
C LEU A 201 -5.01 -25.21 -14.32
N SER A 202 -4.03 -24.32 -14.39
CA SER A 202 -3.33 -23.98 -15.65
C SER A 202 -1.93 -24.56 -15.79
N GLY A 203 -1.32 -24.99 -14.68
CA GLY A 203 0.11 -25.33 -14.61
C GLY A 203 1.04 -24.12 -14.74
N LYS A 204 0.51 -22.89 -14.86
CA LYS A 204 1.28 -21.66 -15.01
C LYS A 204 1.38 -20.92 -13.69
N ASP A 205 2.53 -20.33 -13.45
CA ASP A 205 2.75 -19.46 -12.29
C ASP A 205 2.24 -18.04 -12.58
N TYR A 206 1.42 -17.49 -11.68
CA TYR A 206 0.96 -16.10 -11.72
C TYR A 206 2.15 -15.13 -11.80
N TYR A 207 3.21 -15.37 -11.02
CA TYR A 207 4.40 -14.53 -10.97
C TYR A 207 5.31 -14.67 -12.20
N GLN A 208 4.91 -15.47 -13.20
CA GLN A 208 5.57 -15.57 -14.51
C GLN A 208 4.72 -15.04 -15.69
N LEU A 209 3.47 -14.59 -15.43
CA LEU A 209 2.65 -13.91 -16.43
C LEU A 209 3.28 -12.60 -16.96
N PRO A 210 3.02 -12.21 -18.21
CA PRO A 210 3.56 -10.95 -18.73
C PRO A 210 2.99 -9.74 -17.98
N VAL A 211 3.76 -8.65 -17.93
CA VAL A 211 3.39 -7.40 -17.28
C VAL A 211 3.51 -6.28 -18.30
N ALA A 212 2.45 -5.48 -18.44
CA ALA A 212 2.48 -4.28 -19.28
C ALA A 212 3.47 -3.27 -18.71
N LYS A 213 4.34 -2.71 -19.55
CA LYS A 213 5.31 -1.68 -19.15
C LYS A 213 4.83 -0.27 -19.49
N GLN A 214 3.83 -0.18 -20.37
CA GLN A 214 3.27 1.07 -20.85
C GLN A 214 1.76 1.04 -20.70
N ARG A 215 1.14 2.21 -20.50
CA ARG A 215 -0.32 2.34 -20.39
C ARG A 215 -1.07 1.87 -21.64
N SER A 216 -0.44 1.93 -22.81
CA SER A 216 -1.01 1.45 -24.07
C SER A 216 -0.97 -0.08 -24.23
N GLU A 217 -0.20 -0.78 -23.39
CA GLU A 217 -0.11 -2.23 -23.36
C GLU A 217 -1.13 -2.77 -22.36
N THR A 218 -1.72 -3.93 -22.66
CA THR A 218 -2.71 -4.60 -21.80
C THR A 218 -2.80 -6.10 -22.12
N ALA A 219 -3.36 -6.88 -21.19
CA ALA A 219 -3.90 -8.20 -21.50
C ALA A 219 -4.87 -8.16 -22.70
N GLU A 220 -4.89 -9.23 -23.49
CA GLU A 220 -5.77 -9.34 -24.66
C GLU A 220 -7.23 -9.62 -24.22
N PHE A 221 -8.18 -8.87 -24.78
CA PHE A 221 -9.62 -9.00 -24.51
C PHE A 221 -10.42 -9.62 -25.66
N SER A 222 -9.75 -10.31 -26.58
CA SER A 222 -10.34 -11.02 -27.72
C SER A 222 -10.47 -12.52 -27.42
N GLY A 223 -11.50 -13.18 -27.97
CA GLY A 223 -11.75 -14.61 -27.82
C GLY A 223 -13.06 -14.94 -27.11
N GLU A 224 -13.11 -16.13 -26.50
CA GLU A 224 -14.31 -16.66 -25.82
C GLU A 224 -14.01 -17.06 -24.37
N PRO A 225 -14.96 -16.87 -23.42
CA PRO A 225 -16.28 -16.25 -23.61
C PRO A 225 -16.20 -14.73 -23.76
N ALA A 226 -16.75 -14.18 -24.84
CA ALA A 226 -16.65 -12.74 -25.15
C ALA A 226 -17.21 -11.83 -24.05
N SER A 227 -18.26 -12.26 -23.34
CA SER A 227 -18.87 -11.50 -22.25
C SER A 227 -17.91 -11.32 -21.06
N PHE A 228 -17.15 -12.36 -20.71
CA PHE A 228 -16.17 -12.31 -19.63
C PHE A 228 -14.98 -11.42 -20.02
N LEU A 229 -14.50 -11.51 -21.25
CA LEU A 229 -13.41 -10.67 -21.73
C LEU A 229 -13.80 -9.18 -21.82
N ALA A 230 -15.05 -8.88 -22.18
CA ALA A 230 -15.57 -7.52 -22.13
C ALA A 230 -15.66 -6.98 -20.68
N GLU A 231 -16.01 -7.84 -19.71
CA GLU A 231 -15.99 -7.50 -18.29
C GLU A 231 -14.58 -7.19 -17.80
N LEU A 232 -13.56 -7.96 -18.21
CA LEU A 232 -12.16 -7.69 -17.91
C LEU A 232 -11.72 -6.30 -18.40
N HIS A 233 -12.08 -5.94 -19.64
CA HIS A 233 -11.80 -4.61 -20.18
C HIS A 233 -12.43 -3.51 -19.32
N GLN A 234 -13.67 -3.70 -18.84
CA GLN A 234 -14.32 -2.73 -17.94
C GLN A 234 -13.60 -2.58 -16.60
N PHE A 235 -13.07 -3.67 -16.02
CA PHE A 235 -12.26 -3.57 -14.81
C PHE A 235 -11.00 -2.76 -15.04
N ARG A 236 -10.33 -2.96 -16.18
CA ARG A 236 -9.15 -2.17 -16.53
C ARG A 236 -9.45 -0.67 -16.61
N GLU A 237 -10.49 -0.30 -17.35
CA GLU A 237 -10.85 1.11 -17.52
C GLU A 237 -11.24 1.75 -16.18
N ARG A 238 -12.06 1.08 -15.36
CA ARG A 238 -12.42 1.56 -14.02
C ARG A 238 -11.21 1.72 -13.10
N PHE A 239 -10.24 0.82 -13.18
CA PHE A 239 -9.00 0.94 -12.42
C PHE A 239 -8.19 2.17 -12.86
N LEU A 240 -8.04 2.37 -14.17
CA LEU A 240 -7.31 3.52 -14.72
C LEU A 240 -8.04 4.85 -14.43
N GLU A 241 -9.37 4.88 -14.51
CA GLU A 241 -10.18 6.03 -14.11
C GLU A 241 -9.95 6.38 -12.63
N ALA A 242 -9.89 5.39 -11.75
CA ALA A 242 -9.56 5.63 -10.34
C ALA A 242 -8.12 6.16 -10.17
N MET A 243 -7.14 5.63 -10.91
CA MET A 243 -5.76 6.11 -10.81
C MET A 243 -5.57 7.51 -11.41
N ASP A 244 -6.32 7.87 -12.46
CA ASP A 244 -6.31 9.20 -13.07
C ASP A 244 -7.02 10.25 -12.20
N ASP A 245 -7.98 9.82 -11.38
CA ASP A 245 -8.63 10.64 -10.36
C ASP A 245 -7.72 10.77 -9.13
N ASP A 246 -6.72 11.65 -9.23
CA ASP A 246 -5.83 12.04 -8.12
C ASP A 246 -5.17 10.86 -7.39
N PHE A 247 -4.75 9.83 -8.14
CA PHE A 247 -4.15 8.61 -7.57
C PHE A 247 -5.07 7.93 -6.53
N ASN A 248 -6.36 7.79 -6.82
CA ASN A 248 -7.32 7.13 -5.93
C ASN A 248 -7.09 5.61 -5.84
N THR A 249 -6.05 5.24 -5.10
CA THR A 249 -5.64 3.85 -4.86
C THR A 249 -6.71 3.07 -4.07
N GLY A 250 -7.51 3.73 -3.23
CA GLY A 250 -8.62 3.09 -2.53
C GLY A 250 -9.68 2.58 -3.50
N GLY A 251 -10.05 3.39 -4.50
CA GLY A 251 -10.92 2.99 -5.59
C GLY A 251 -10.30 1.87 -6.45
N ALA A 252 -9.03 2.00 -6.79
CA ALA A 252 -8.28 1.01 -7.56
C ALA A 252 -8.20 -0.35 -6.84
N VAL A 253 -7.95 -0.36 -5.53
CA VAL A 253 -7.98 -1.55 -4.67
C VAL A 253 -9.37 -2.19 -4.66
N GLY A 254 -10.43 -1.38 -4.60
CA GLY A 254 -11.81 -1.86 -4.74
C GLY A 254 -12.04 -2.63 -6.04
N VAL A 255 -11.54 -2.10 -7.16
CA VAL A 255 -11.60 -2.77 -8.47
C VAL A 255 -10.83 -4.10 -8.46
N LEU A 256 -9.67 -4.19 -7.81
CA LEU A 256 -8.94 -5.47 -7.70
C LEU A 256 -9.73 -6.55 -6.95
N PHE A 257 -10.46 -6.19 -5.89
CA PHE A 257 -11.33 -7.14 -5.18
C PHE A 257 -12.50 -7.61 -6.03
N GLU A 258 -13.12 -6.70 -6.80
CA GLU A 258 -14.20 -7.06 -7.73
C GLU A 258 -13.69 -7.96 -8.86
N LEU A 259 -12.53 -7.65 -9.43
CA LEU A 259 -11.87 -8.47 -10.44
C LEU A 259 -11.57 -9.88 -9.88
N ARG A 260 -11.00 -9.97 -8.68
CA ARG A 260 -10.78 -11.25 -7.99
C ARG A 260 -12.10 -12.03 -7.82
N LYS A 261 -13.19 -11.36 -7.43
CA LYS A 261 -14.51 -12.00 -7.27
C LYS A 261 -15.02 -12.52 -8.62
N SER A 262 -14.91 -11.73 -9.68
CA SER A 262 -15.30 -12.13 -11.04
C SER A 262 -14.50 -13.34 -11.52
N LEU A 263 -13.17 -13.35 -11.31
CA LEU A 263 -12.30 -14.50 -11.63
C LEU A 263 -12.70 -15.78 -10.91
N ASN A 264 -13.00 -15.71 -9.60
CA ASN A 264 -13.49 -16.86 -8.84
C ASN A 264 -14.87 -17.33 -9.34
N GLY A 265 -15.76 -16.40 -9.67
CA GLY A 265 -17.07 -16.69 -10.27
C GLY A 265 -16.91 -17.43 -11.60
N PHE A 266 -16.04 -16.93 -12.48
CA PHE A 266 -15.73 -17.56 -13.76
C PHE A 266 -15.19 -18.98 -13.61
N ILE A 267 -14.25 -19.21 -12.67
CA ILE A 267 -13.74 -20.56 -12.36
C ILE A 267 -14.87 -21.52 -11.98
N ASN A 268 -15.80 -21.06 -11.13
CA ASN A 268 -16.94 -21.84 -10.67
C ASN A 268 -17.95 -22.12 -11.79
N ASP A 269 -18.34 -21.09 -12.54
CA ASP A 269 -19.36 -21.18 -13.60
C ASP A 269 -18.90 -22.06 -14.76
N GLN A 270 -17.60 -21.98 -15.11
CA GLN A 270 -16.96 -22.85 -16.10
C GLN A 270 -16.60 -24.24 -15.54
N LYS A 271 -16.86 -24.49 -14.26
CA LYS A 271 -16.59 -25.76 -13.55
C LYS A 271 -15.14 -26.24 -13.69
N LEU A 272 -14.18 -25.32 -13.77
CA LEU A 272 -12.77 -25.65 -14.05
C LEU A 272 -12.16 -26.55 -12.97
N ASP A 273 -12.64 -26.46 -11.74
CA ASP A 273 -12.21 -27.31 -10.61
C ASP A 273 -12.74 -28.75 -10.65
N SER A 274 -13.77 -29.03 -11.46
CA SER A 274 -14.52 -30.29 -11.41
C SER A 274 -14.21 -31.24 -12.57
N SER A 275 -13.70 -30.72 -13.68
CA SER A 275 -13.44 -31.48 -14.91
C SER A 275 -11.94 -31.72 -15.09
N GLY A 276 -11.52 -32.99 -15.09
CA GLY A 276 -10.11 -33.42 -15.18
C GLY A 276 -9.34 -33.02 -16.44
N LYS A 277 -9.95 -32.26 -17.36
CA LYS A 277 -9.31 -31.47 -18.43
C LYS A 277 -10.18 -30.25 -18.67
N GLY A 278 -9.76 -29.08 -18.18
CA GLY A 278 -10.49 -27.83 -18.40
C GLY A 278 -10.67 -27.53 -19.90
N ASN A 279 -11.79 -26.90 -20.25
CA ASN A 279 -11.99 -26.35 -21.60
C ASN A 279 -10.84 -25.40 -21.92
N SER A 280 -10.05 -25.70 -22.95
CA SER A 280 -8.85 -24.94 -23.33
C SER A 280 -9.14 -23.45 -23.50
N ALA A 281 -10.31 -23.09 -24.04
CA ALA A 281 -10.70 -21.70 -24.23
C ALA A 281 -11.00 -20.99 -22.90
N ALA A 282 -11.68 -21.67 -21.98
CA ALA A 282 -11.97 -21.11 -20.64
C ALA A 282 -10.67 -20.94 -19.83
N LEU A 283 -9.72 -21.87 -19.95
CA LEU A 283 -8.42 -21.74 -19.29
C LEU A 283 -7.59 -20.59 -19.88
N GLU A 284 -7.65 -20.38 -21.19
CA GLU A 284 -7.03 -19.24 -21.86
C GLU A 284 -7.64 -17.91 -21.41
N ALA A 285 -8.98 -17.82 -21.35
CA ALA A 285 -9.69 -16.65 -20.84
C ALA A 285 -9.34 -16.36 -19.37
N LEU A 286 -9.22 -17.41 -18.53
CA LEU A 286 -8.73 -17.27 -17.15
C LEU A 286 -7.29 -16.74 -17.12
N THR A 287 -6.39 -17.25 -17.97
CA THR A 287 -5.02 -16.72 -18.09
C THR A 287 -5.02 -15.24 -18.48
N LYS A 288 -5.90 -14.80 -19.39
CA LYS A 288 -6.06 -13.38 -19.77
C LYS A 288 -6.49 -12.53 -18.56
N GLY A 289 -7.48 -13.01 -17.79
CA GLY A 289 -7.92 -12.34 -16.56
C GLY A 289 -6.87 -12.28 -15.45
N MET A 290 -6.10 -13.35 -15.26
CA MET A 290 -4.98 -13.37 -14.30
C MET A 290 -3.83 -12.46 -14.74
N THR A 291 -3.61 -12.33 -16.05
CA THR A 291 -2.62 -11.41 -16.61
C THR A 291 -3.03 -9.96 -16.37
N LEU A 292 -4.31 -9.63 -16.58
CA LEU A 292 -4.84 -8.31 -16.24
C LEU A 292 -4.72 -8.04 -14.73
N LEU A 293 -5.08 -9.00 -13.88
CA LEU A 293 -4.94 -8.84 -12.43
C LEU A 293 -3.50 -8.49 -12.03
N ARG A 294 -2.52 -9.14 -12.67
CA ARG A 294 -1.10 -8.85 -12.45
C ARG A 294 -0.67 -7.48 -12.97
N GLU A 295 -1.12 -7.10 -14.16
CA GLU A 295 -0.89 -5.77 -14.73
C GLU A 295 -1.33 -4.68 -13.75
N LEU A 296 -2.56 -4.78 -13.24
CA LEU A 296 -3.13 -3.78 -12.33
C LEU A 296 -2.49 -3.82 -10.94
N SER A 297 -2.18 -5.00 -10.40
CA SER A 297 -1.62 -5.12 -9.06
C SER A 297 -0.18 -4.58 -8.98
N ILE A 298 0.63 -4.82 -10.02
CA ILE A 298 2.01 -4.32 -10.06
C ILE A 298 2.07 -2.81 -10.19
N LEU A 299 1.08 -2.18 -10.84
CA LEU A 299 1.01 -0.72 -10.94
C LEU A 299 0.99 -0.05 -9.56
N ILE A 300 0.28 -0.64 -8.60
CA ILE A 300 0.27 -0.20 -7.20
C ILE A 300 1.30 -0.93 -6.33
N GLY A 301 2.16 -1.75 -6.93
CA GLY A 301 3.27 -2.47 -6.30
C GLY A 301 2.85 -3.56 -5.31
N VAL A 302 1.81 -4.33 -5.64
CA VAL A 302 1.39 -5.48 -4.84
C VAL A 302 1.32 -6.75 -5.69
N PHE A 303 1.55 -7.89 -5.05
CA PHE A 303 1.64 -9.23 -5.63
C PHE A 303 2.75 -9.35 -6.69
N GLU A 304 3.84 -8.60 -6.52
CA GLU A 304 4.99 -8.63 -7.44
C GLU A 304 5.75 -9.96 -7.37
N ASN A 305 5.86 -10.50 -6.15
CA ASN A 305 6.63 -11.69 -5.82
C ASN A 305 5.79 -12.65 -4.98
N PRO A 306 6.08 -13.97 -5.02
CA PRO A 306 5.48 -14.90 -4.07
C PRO A 306 5.82 -14.48 -2.64
N LEU A 307 4.90 -14.77 -1.72
CA LEU A 307 5.19 -14.66 -0.30
C LEU A 307 6.47 -15.43 0.00
N ALA A 308 7.39 -14.78 0.73
CA ALA A 308 8.58 -15.45 1.20
C ALA A 308 8.16 -16.67 2.02
N LYS A 309 8.48 -17.87 1.53
CA LYS A 309 8.40 -19.06 2.36
C LYS A 309 9.42 -18.83 3.48
N GLU A 310 8.99 -18.85 4.74
CA GLU A 310 9.95 -18.93 5.83
C GLU A 310 10.75 -20.23 5.63
N GLU A 311 11.97 -20.13 5.11
CA GLU A 311 12.90 -21.24 5.07
C GLU A 311 13.41 -21.49 6.49
N THR A 312 12.58 -22.15 7.29
CA THR A 312 13.07 -22.86 8.47
C THR A 312 13.39 -24.29 8.04
N GLN A 313 14.55 -24.82 8.45
CA GLN A 313 14.91 -26.25 8.28
C GLN A 313 13.81 -27.22 8.75
N ASP A 314 12.94 -26.77 9.66
CA ASP A 314 11.76 -27.51 10.12
C ASP A 314 10.66 -27.68 9.06
N ASN A 315 10.57 -26.83 8.03
CA ASN A 315 9.45 -26.89 7.08
C ASN A 315 9.52 -28.11 6.16
N ASP A 316 10.69 -28.54 5.69
CA ASP A 316 10.80 -29.78 4.90
C ASP A 316 10.46 -31.03 5.76
N LEU A 317 10.86 -31.02 7.03
CA LEU A 317 10.51 -32.09 7.97
C LEU A 317 9.01 -32.08 8.27
N VAL A 318 8.42 -30.91 8.51
CA VAL A 318 6.99 -30.73 8.75
C VAL A 318 6.20 -31.13 7.51
N ASP A 319 6.62 -30.74 6.31
CA ASP A 319 5.96 -31.10 5.05
C ASP A 319 6.02 -32.62 4.83
N GLY A 320 7.18 -33.25 5.05
CA GLY A 320 7.34 -34.70 4.98
C GLY A 320 6.49 -35.45 6.02
N LEU A 321 6.43 -34.96 7.26
CA LEU A 321 5.57 -35.52 8.31
C LEU A 321 4.09 -35.35 7.98
N MET A 322 3.69 -34.20 7.45
CA MET A 322 2.32 -33.92 7.06
C MET A 322 1.88 -34.80 5.89
N GLN A 323 2.76 -35.03 4.92
CA GLN A 323 2.51 -35.98 3.83
C GLN A 323 2.24 -37.39 4.38
N LEU A 324 3.07 -37.89 5.29
CA LEU A 324 2.88 -39.19 5.94
C LEU A 324 1.56 -39.26 6.73
N ILE A 325 1.24 -38.22 7.50
CA ILE A 325 -0.02 -38.16 8.28
C ILE A 325 -1.23 -38.15 7.33
N MET A 326 -1.15 -37.47 6.20
CA MET A 326 -2.20 -37.46 5.19
C MET A 326 -2.37 -38.81 4.51
N GLU A 327 -1.29 -39.53 4.20
CA GLU A 327 -1.32 -40.90 3.69
C GLU A 327 -1.99 -41.85 4.68
N ILE A 328 -1.58 -41.83 5.96
CA ILE A 328 -2.20 -42.63 7.03
C ILE A 328 -3.70 -42.32 7.14
N ARG A 329 -4.09 -41.05 7.03
CA ARG A 329 -5.50 -40.64 7.06
C ARG A 329 -6.25 -41.15 5.83
N ALA A 330 -5.65 -41.11 4.64
CA ALA A 330 -6.25 -41.63 3.41
C ALA A 330 -6.47 -43.15 3.50
N ASP A 331 -5.48 -43.89 4.00
CA ASP A 331 -5.56 -45.34 4.25
C ASP A 331 -6.64 -45.69 5.28
N ALA A 332 -6.76 -44.88 6.35
CA ALA A 332 -7.82 -45.04 7.33
C ALA A 332 -9.21 -44.85 6.71
N ARG A 333 -9.38 -43.87 5.81
CA ARG A 333 -10.64 -43.69 5.07
C ARG A 333 -10.92 -44.84 4.10
N ALA A 334 -9.91 -45.27 3.34
CA ALA A 334 -10.03 -46.38 2.40
C ALA A 334 -10.41 -47.70 3.11
N SER A 335 -9.85 -47.90 4.30
CA SER A 335 -10.14 -49.06 5.17
C SER A 335 -11.42 -48.89 6.01
N LYS A 336 -12.21 -47.83 5.79
CA LYS A 336 -13.43 -47.48 6.54
C LYS A 336 -13.22 -47.30 8.06
N ASN A 337 -11.99 -47.02 8.50
CA ASN A 337 -11.67 -46.65 9.87
C ASN A 337 -11.88 -45.14 10.09
N PHE A 338 -13.16 -44.74 10.05
CA PHE A 338 -13.57 -43.34 10.26
C PHE A 338 -13.13 -42.76 11.62
N PRO A 339 -13.17 -43.50 12.75
CA PRO A 339 -12.71 -42.98 14.03
C PRO A 339 -11.25 -42.50 14.03
N LEU A 340 -10.35 -43.23 13.36
CA LEU A 340 -8.95 -42.83 13.23
C LEU A 340 -8.80 -41.62 12.31
N SER A 341 -9.53 -41.59 11.19
CA SER A 341 -9.51 -40.46 10.25
C SER A 341 -9.97 -39.15 10.90
N ASP A 342 -11.04 -39.21 11.69
CA ASP A 342 -11.58 -38.05 12.43
C ASP A 342 -10.61 -37.63 13.56
N LYS A 343 -10.04 -38.58 14.30
CA LYS A 343 -9.02 -38.28 15.32
C LYS A 343 -7.83 -37.52 14.74
N ILE A 344 -7.31 -37.94 13.58
CA ILE A 344 -6.20 -37.25 12.91
C ILE A 344 -6.61 -35.82 12.54
N ARG A 345 -7.79 -35.63 11.92
CA ARG A 345 -8.29 -34.30 11.56
C ARG A 345 -8.41 -33.39 12.78
N ASP A 346 -9.00 -33.89 13.87
CA ASP A 346 -9.31 -33.09 15.04
C ASP A 346 -8.04 -32.74 15.83
N GLN A 347 -7.06 -33.65 15.90
CA GLN A 347 -5.75 -33.36 16.51
C GLN A 347 -4.96 -32.33 15.71
N LEU A 348 -4.94 -32.44 14.37
CA LEU A 348 -4.32 -31.43 13.52
C LEU A 348 -4.99 -30.07 13.68
N LYS A 349 -6.33 -30.03 13.77
CA LYS A 349 -7.07 -28.80 14.05
C LYS A 349 -6.67 -28.19 15.39
N GLY A 350 -6.42 -29.01 16.42
CA GLY A 350 -5.90 -28.58 17.72
C GLY A 350 -4.49 -27.95 17.63
N LEU A 351 -3.68 -28.38 16.66
CA LEU A 351 -2.37 -27.81 16.33
C LEU A 351 -2.45 -26.62 15.37
N LYS A 352 -3.66 -26.08 15.14
CA LYS A 352 -3.93 -25.03 14.15
C LYS A 352 -3.55 -25.43 12.72
N ILE A 353 -3.68 -26.70 12.39
CA ILE A 353 -3.53 -27.21 11.03
C ILE A 353 -4.91 -27.67 10.54
N VAL A 354 -5.36 -27.12 9.41
CA VAL A 354 -6.64 -27.49 8.79
C VAL A 354 -6.36 -28.31 7.53
N ILE A 355 -7.01 -29.47 7.45
CA ILE A 355 -7.04 -30.30 6.26
C ILE A 355 -8.23 -29.88 5.38
N GLU A 356 -7.98 -29.70 4.09
CA GLU A 356 -8.99 -29.46 3.06
C GLU A 356 -9.02 -30.65 2.09
N ASP A 357 -10.09 -31.45 2.15
CA ASP A 357 -10.34 -32.52 1.18
C ASP A 357 -11.05 -31.95 -0.06
N ARG A 358 -10.47 -32.16 -1.24
CA ARG A 358 -11.05 -31.76 -2.54
C ARG A 358 -11.14 -32.96 -3.49
N PRO A 359 -12.00 -32.91 -4.52
CA PRO A 359 -12.05 -33.97 -5.54
C PRO A 359 -10.72 -34.23 -6.25
N SER A 360 -9.85 -33.22 -6.33
CA SER A 360 -8.50 -33.30 -6.93
C SER A 360 -7.42 -33.78 -5.96
N GLY A 361 -7.74 -34.05 -4.69
CA GLY A 361 -6.77 -34.46 -3.66
C GLY A 361 -6.98 -33.76 -2.31
N THR A 362 -6.27 -34.22 -1.29
CA THR A 362 -6.25 -33.62 0.05
C THR A 362 -5.09 -32.63 0.16
N SER A 363 -5.30 -31.50 0.83
CA SER A 363 -4.28 -30.48 1.12
C SER A 363 -4.39 -30.01 2.58
N TRP A 364 -3.40 -29.26 3.08
CA TRP A 364 -3.40 -28.74 4.45
C TRP A 364 -2.83 -27.32 4.52
N LYS A 365 -3.17 -26.59 5.59
CA LYS A 365 -2.61 -25.27 5.90
C LYS A 365 -2.51 -25.02 7.40
N LYS A 366 -1.55 -24.18 7.81
CA LYS A 366 -1.48 -23.60 9.17
C LYS A 366 -2.50 -22.45 9.26
N VAL A 367 -3.15 -22.25 10.41
CA VAL A 367 -4.22 -21.25 10.63
C VAL A 367 -3.96 -20.39 11.87
#